data_AF-A0A968D3D0-F1
#
_entry.id   AF-A0A968D3D0-F1
#
_cell.length_a   1.000
_cell.length_b   1.000
_cell.length_c   1.000
_cell.angle_alpha   90.00
_cell.angle_beta   90.00
_cell.angle_gamma   90.00
#
_symmetry.space_group_name_H-M   'P 1'
#
loop_
_entity.id
_entity.type
_entity.pdbx_description
1 polymer ?
#
loop_
_entity_poly.entity_id
_entity_poly.type
_entity_poly.pdbx_seq_one_letter_code
_entity_poly.pdbx_strand_id
1 'polypeptide(L)'
;EEQGGFGEPVADVKIEKGRDRITELILETAAEAMPEFGIELLDVRIKRINYIEEVREKVYDRMISERRRIAEKFRSEGQGRRAEIDGERQKEFQRITSEAYRKAQRIKGEADAEATRIYANSFGRDPEFYSFIQTLESYRNTMNTNTTLILNTDSEYLQYLKNIRK
;
A
#
# COMPACT_ATOMS: atom_id res chain seq x y z
N GLU A 1 -19.38 43.65 30.79
CA GLU A 1 -19.48 42.51 29.87
C GLU A 1 -20.02 43.02 28.54
N GLU A 2 -19.17 43.16 27.53
CA GLU A 2 -19.62 43.22 26.15
C GLU A 2 -18.69 42.31 25.35
N GLN A 3 -19.22 41.13 25.05
CA GLN A 3 -18.61 40.11 24.21
C GLN A 3 -18.78 40.55 22.76
N GLY A 4 -17.68 40.95 22.12
CA GLY A 4 -17.60 41.08 20.66
C GLY A 4 -16.65 40.01 20.14
N GLY A 5 -17.21 38.90 19.64
CA GLY A 5 -16.48 37.70 19.25
C GLY A 5 -15.42 37.94 18.16
N PHE A 6 -14.15 37.84 18.53
CA PHE A 6 -13.00 37.74 17.61
C PHE A 6 -12.69 36.27 17.26
N GLY A 7 -13.72 35.46 17.02
CA GLY A 7 -13.63 34.01 17.02
C GLY A 7 -14.27 33.32 15.82
N GLU A 8 -13.90 33.71 14.59
CA GLU A 8 -14.17 32.86 13.42
C GLU A 8 -12.92 32.69 12.55
N PRO A 9 -12.63 31.46 12.08
CA PRO A 9 -11.48 31.21 11.22
C PRO A 9 -11.65 31.92 9.88
N VAL A 10 -10.56 32.50 9.37
CA VAL A 10 -10.52 33.27 8.11
C VAL A 10 -10.56 32.34 6.87
N ALA A 11 -11.10 31.14 7.03
CA ALA A 11 -11.29 30.21 5.93
C ALA A 11 -12.44 30.74 5.08
N ASP A 12 -12.08 31.29 3.92
CA ASP A 12 -12.97 31.74 2.86
C ASP A 12 -13.69 33.08 3.15
N VAL A 13 -12.91 34.15 3.37
CA VAL A 13 -13.46 35.51 3.16
C VAL A 13 -13.76 35.63 1.66
N LYS A 14 -15.02 35.38 1.30
CA LYS A 14 -15.51 35.61 -0.05
C LYS A 14 -15.37 37.08 -0.35
N ILE A 15 -14.39 37.42 -1.19
CA ILE A 15 -14.16 38.80 -1.62
C ILE A 15 -15.30 39.16 -2.58
N GLU A 16 -16.37 39.75 -2.06
CA GLU A 16 -17.54 40.13 -2.86
C GLU A 16 -17.23 41.27 -3.84
N LYS A 17 -16.31 42.18 -3.46
CA LYS A 17 -15.87 43.29 -4.30
C LYS A 17 -14.36 43.43 -4.22
N GLY A 18 -13.69 43.16 -5.33
CA GLY A 18 -12.25 43.37 -5.49
C GLY A 18 -11.89 44.85 -5.68
N ARG A 19 -10.58 45.12 -5.73
CA ARG A 19 -10.04 46.48 -5.95
C ARG A 19 -10.58 47.11 -7.22
N ASP A 20 -10.68 46.34 -8.29
CA ASP A 20 -11.11 46.84 -9.61
C ASP A 20 -12.56 47.32 -9.54
N ARG A 21 -13.45 46.53 -8.92
CA ARG A 21 -14.85 46.90 -8.74
C ARG A 21 -15.04 48.11 -7.83
N ILE A 22 -14.23 48.24 -6.78
CA ILE A 22 -14.24 49.43 -5.92
C ILE A 22 -13.80 50.67 -6.70
N THR A 23 -12.79 50.52 -7.55
CA THR A 23 -12.25 51.62 -8.36
C THR A 23 -13.27 52.09 -9.41
N GLU A 24 -13.97 51.17 -10.06
CA GLU A 24 -15.09 51.48 -10.96
C GLU A 24 -16.21 52.23 -10.24
N LEU A 25 -16.62 51.79 -9.05
CA LEU A 25 -17.67 52.46 -8.26
C LEU A 25 -17.25 53.89 -7.88
N ILE A 26 -15.98 54.09 -7.52
CA ILE A 26 -15.45 55.42 -7.21
C ILE A 26 -15.45 56.30 -8.47
N LEU A 27 -15.04 55.76 -9.62
CA LEU A 27 -15.02 56.47 -10.90
C LEU A 27 -16.44 56.92 -11.30
N GLU A 28 -17.42 56.01 -11.25
CA GLU A 28 -18.82 56.29 -11.58
C GLU A 28 -19.40 57.39 -10.69
N THR A 29 -19.24 57.25 -9.37
CA THR A 29 -19.73 58.23 -8.39
C THR A 29 -19.06 59.59 -8.56
N ALA A 30 -17.75 59.62 -8.83
CA ALA A 30 -17.01 60.87 -9.00
C ALA A 30 -17.35 61.54 -10.34
N ALA A 31 -17.51 60.78 -11.43
CA ALA A 31 -17.80 61.29 -12.76
C ALA A 31 -19.17 61.99 -12.84
N GLU A 32 -20.15 61.59 -12.03
CA GLU A 32 -21.46 62.27 -11.98
C GLU A 32 -21.37 63.74 -11.51
N ALA A 33 -20.39 64.07 -10.64
CA ALA A 33 -20.26 65.41 -10.05
C ALA A 33 -19.28 66.33 -10.80
N MET A 34 -18.48 65.81 -11.75
CA MET A 34 -17.45 66.59 -12.46
C MET A 34 -17.95 67.51 -13.60
N PRO A 35 -19.08 67.25 -14.29
CA PRO A 35 -19.59 68.11 -15.36
C PRO A 35 -19.90 69.55 -14.90
N GLU A 36 -20.31 69.75 -13.64
CA GLU A 36 -20.53 71.09 -13.06
C GLU A 36 -19.26 71.95 -13.04
N PHE A 37 -18.08 71.32 -13.07
CA PHE A 37 -16.78 71.98 -13.09
C PHE A 37 -16.14 72.01 -14.48
N GLY A 38 -16.81 71.45 -15.51
CA GLY A 38 -16.26 71.35 -16.86
C GLY A 38 -15.08 70.37 -16.98
N ILE A 39 -14.99 69.38 -16.08
CA ILE A 39 -13.90 68.41 -16.02
C ILE A 39 -14.40 67.04 -16.49
N GLU A 40 -13.61 66.35 -17.32
CA GLU A 40 -13.86 64.95 -17.73
C GLU A 40 -12.92 64.01 -16.96
N LEU A 41 -13.48 63.03 -16.26
CA LEU A 41 -12.72 62.08 -15.44
C LEU A 41 -12.48 60.78 -16.22
N LEU A 42 -11.21 60.50 -16.56
CA LEU A 42 -10.83 59.34 -17.40
C LEU A 42 -10.51 58.06 -16.61
N ASP A 43 -9.81 58.19 -15.47
CA ASP A 43 -9.39 57.04 -14.65
C ASP A 43 -9.13 57.49 -13.20
N VAL A 44 -9.43 56.63 -12.23
CA VAL A 44 -9.11 56.83 -10.81
C VAL A 44 -8.24 55.67 -10.35
N ARG A 45 -7.15 55.98 -9.64
CA ARG A 45 -6.30 54.93 -9.07
C ARG A 45 -5.99 55.21 -7.61
N ILE A 46 -6.14 54.18 -6.79
CA ILE A 46 -5.70 54.20 -5.40
C ILE A 46 -4.17 54.20 -5.37
N LYS A 47 -3.57 55.33 -4.96
CA LYS A 47 -2.11 55.51 -4.90
C LYS A 47 -1.48 54.78 -3.71
N ARG A 48 -2.09 54.85 -2.52
CA ARG A 48 -1.62 54.17 -1.30
C ARG A 48 -2.76 54.01 -0.30
N ILE A 49 -2.79 52.88 0.41
CA ILE A 49 -3.62 52.68 1.60
C ILE A 49 -2.65 52.60 2.78
N ASN A 50 -2.84 53.45 3.78
CA ASN A 50 -2.03 53.44 5.00
C ASN A 50 -2.77 52.61 6.07
N TYR A 51 -2.09 51.60 6.61
CA TYR A 51 -2.61 50.80 7.73
C TYR A 51 -1.80 51.09 8.99
N ILE A 52 -2.46 51.11 10.15
CA ILE A 52 -1.82 51.19 11.47
C ILE A 52 -0.96 49.93 11.65
N GLU A 53 0.33 50.10 11.99
CA GLU A 53 1.29 49.00 12.04
C GLU A 53 0.86 47.89 13.02
N GLU A 54 0.37 48.27 14.21
CA GLU A 54 -0.11 47.33 15.23
C GLU A 54 -1.27 46.45 14.73
N VAL A 55 -2.19 47.02 13.94
CA VAL A 55 -3.31 46.25 13.36
C VAL A 55 -2.81 45.28 12.29
N ARG A 56 -1.81 45.71 11.51
CA ARG A 56 -1.22 44.93 10.44
C ARG A 56 -0.53 43.66 10.97
N GLU A 57 0.29 43.80 12.01
CA GLU A 57 0.98 42.67 12.65
C GLU A 57 -0.01 41.63 13.18
N LYS A 58 -1.04 42.06 13.92
CA LYS A 58 -2.08 41.15 14.46
C LYS A 58 -2.83 40.39 13.37
N VAL A 59 -3.13 41.05 12.25
CA VAL A 59 -3.79 40.40 11.10
C VAL A 59 -2.87 39.36 10.46
N TYR A 60 -1.58 39.68 10.27
CA TYR A 60 -0.60 38.73 9.74
C TYR A 60 -0.44 37.50 10.63
N ASP A 61 -0.32 37.69 11.95
CA ASP A 61 -0.18 36.57 12.89
C ASP A 61 -1.40 35.64 12.86
N ARG A 62 -2.60 36.21 12.76
CA ARG A 62 -3.84 35.44 12.58
C ARG A 62 -3.84 34.68 11.25
N MET A 63 -3.44 35.32 10.15
CA MET A 63 -3.35 34.66 8.85
C MET A 63 -2.35 33.51 8.85
N ILE A 64 -1.17 33.70 9.46
CA ILE A 64 -0.14 32.66 9.58
C ILE A 64 -0.68 31.48 10.39
N SER A 65 -1.32 31.75 11.53
CA SER A 65 -1.90 30.72 12.40
C SER A 65 -2.99 29.93 11.68
N GLU A 66 -3.87 30.61 10.94
CA GLU A 66 -4.92 29.96 10.16
C GLU A 66 -4.35 29.11 9.03
N ARG A 67 -3.36 29.63 8.28
CA ARG A 67 -2.68 28.87 7.22
C ARG A 67 -1.97 27.63 7.77
N ARG A 68 -1.34 27.73 8.94
CA ARG A 68 -0.74 26.58 9.63
C ARG A 68 -1.79 25.55 10.03
N ARG A 69 -2.93 26.00 10.59
CA ARG A 69 -4.05 25.12 10.98
C ARG A 69 -4.62 24.37 9.78
N ILE A 70 -4.86 25.06 8.67
CA ILE A 70 -5.35 24.46 7.42
C ILE A 70 -4.34 23.45 6.87
N ALA A 71 -3.06 23.82 6.83
CA ALA A 71 -2.00 22.91 6.37
C ALA A 71 -1.93 21.65 7.25
N GLU A 72 -2.05 21.79 8.57
CA GLU A 72 -2.01 20.66 9.49
C GLU A 72 -3.23 19.75 9.33
N LYS A 73 -4.42 20.32 9.13
CA LYS A 73 -5.62 19.55 8.79
C LYS A 73 -5.40 18.72 7.52
N PHE A 74 -4.92 19.32 6.44
CA PHE A 74 -4.64 18.60 5.20
C PHE A 74 -3.56 17.52 5.35
N ARG A 75 -2.51 17.79 6.15
CA ARG A 75 -1.50 16.76 6.47
C ARG A 75 -2.10 15.60 7.23
N SER A 76 -2.91 15.87 8.25
CA SER A 76 -3.55 14.84 9.06
C SER A 76 -4.51 13.99 8.23
N GLU A 77 -5.35 14.61 7.40
CA GLU A 77 -6.24 13.90 6.47
C GLU A 77 -5.45 13.06 5.46
N GLY A 78 -4.36 13.61 4.91
CA GLY A 78 -3.47 12.88 4.00
C GLY A 78 -2.79 11.67 4.66
N GLN A 79 -2.34 11.82 5.91
CA GLN A 79 -1.77 10.73 6.69
C GLN A 79 -2.80 9.65 7.00
N GLY A 80 -4.03 10.04 7.39
CA GLY A 80 -5.12 9.11 7.64
C GLY A 80 -5.46 8.27 6.41
N ARG A 81 -5.65 8.93 5.27
CA ARG A 81 -5.96 8.27 4.00
C ARG A 81 -4.82 7.36 3.52
N ARG A 82 -3.56 7.77 3.75
CA ARG A 82 -2.41 6.91 3.46
C ARG A 82 -2.43 5.64 4.32
N ALA A 83 -2.64 5.77 5.62
CA ALA A 83 -2.68 4.63 6.55
C ALA A 83 -3.81 3.65 6.20
N GLU A 84 -4.96 4.16 5.81
CA GLU A 84 -6.09 3.37 5.31
C GLU A 84 -5.69 2.55 4.07
N ILE A 85 -5.16 3.22 3.04
CA ILE A 85 -4.72 2.56 1.79
C ILE A 85 -3.62 1.52 2.05
N ASP A 86 -2.64 1.85 2.90
CA ASP A 86 -1.55 0.93 3.27
C ASP A 86 -2.11 -0.31 4.00
N GLY A 87 -3.06 -0.11 4.91
CA GLY A 87 -3.74 -1.19 5.65
C GLY A 87 -4.56 -2.10 4.74
N GLU A 88 -5.35 -1.53 3.83
CA GLU A 88 -6.11 -2.29 2.85
C GLU A 88 -5.20 -3.09 1.91
N ARG A 89 -4.14 -2.46 1.39
CA ARG A 89 -3.15 -3.15 0.55
C ARG A 89 -2.54 -4.35 1.27
N GLN A 90 -2.13 -4.16 2.53
CA GLN A 90 -1.48 -5.23 3.29
C GLN A 90 -2.44 -6.39 3.56
N LYS A 91 -3.69 -6.08 3.93
CA LYS A 91 -4.74 -7.09 4.13
C LYS A 91 -5.00 -7.89 2.86
N GLU A 92 -5.14 -7.20 1.73
CA GLU A 92 -5.40 -7.84 0.44
C GLU A 92 -4.22 -8.69 -0.03
N PHE A 93 -2.99 -8.20 0.13
CA PHE A 93 -1.78 -8.95 -0.15
C PHE A 93 -1.69 -10.25 0.67
N GLN A 94 -1.96 -10.16 1.97
CA GLN A 94 -1.98 -11.35 2.84
C GLN A 94 -3.08 -12.34 2.44
N ARG A 95 -4.26 -11.85 2.05
CA ARG A 95 -5.36 -12.70 1.58
C ARG A 95 -4.96 -13.47 0.32
N ILE A 96 -4.45 -12.76 -0.70
CA ILE A 96 -4.03 -13.35 -1.98
C ILE A 96 -2.92 -14.39 -1.76
N THR A 97 -1.88 -14.03 -1.00
CA THR A 97 -0.75 -14.94 -0.72
C THR A 97 -1.20 -16.18 0.06
N SER A 98 -2.07 -16.02 1.05
CA SER A 98 -2.61 -17.15 1.84
C SER A 98 -3.49 -18.08 0.99
N GLU A 99 -4.33 -17.52 0.12
CA GLU A 99 -5.16 -18.31 -0.81
C GLU A 99 -4.31 -19.06 -1.84
N ALA A 100 -3.30 -18.39 -2.41
CA ALA A 100 -2.36 -18.99 -3.34
C ALA A 100 -1.59 -20.14 -2.67
N TYR A 101 -1.07 -19.92 -1.45
CA TYR A 101 -0.38 -20.95 -0.68
C TYR A 101 -1.29 -22.14 -0.36
N ARG A 102 -2.52 -21.88 0.10
CA ARG A 102 -3.52 -22.93 0.36
C ARG A 102 -3.81 -23.75 -0.89
N LYS A 103 -3.97 -23.09 -2.05
CA LYS A 103 -4.22 -23.77 -3.33
C LYS A 103 -3.02 -24.62 -3.75
N ALA A 104 -1.81 -24.10 -3.62
CA ALA A 104 -0.59 -24.84 -3.93
C ALA A 104 -0.44 -26.09 -3.05
N GLN A 105 -0.66 -25.96 -1.74
CA GLN A 105 -0.60 -27.11 -0.82
C GLN A 105 -1.67 -28.15 -1.12
N ARG A 106 -2.88 -27.74 -1.50
CA ARG A 106 -3.93 -28.67 -1.91
C ARG A 106 -3.55 -29.47 -3.15
N ILE A 107 -3.10 -28.78 -4.21
CA ILE A 107 -2.67 -29.43 -5.45
C ILE A 107 -1.53 -30.41 -5.19
N LYS A 108 -0.56 -30.01 -4.36
CA LYS A 108 0.55 -30.88 -3.97
C LYS A 108 0.06 -32.12 -3.21
N GLY A 109 -0.82 -31.93 -2.23
CA GLY A 109 -1.40 -33.05 -1.47
C GLY A 109 -2.22 -34.01 -2.34
N GLU A 110 -3.01 -33.49 -3.28
CA GLU A 110 -3.75 -34.30 -4.26
C GLU A 110 -2.81 -35.10 -5.17
N ALA A 111 -1.74 -34.46 -5.66
CA ALA A 111 -0.72 -35.12 -6.49
C ALA A 111 0.05 -36.20 -5.71
N ASP A 112 0.47 -35.92 -4.48
CA ASP A 112 1.19 -36.87 -3.63
C ASP A 112 0.31 -38.07 -3.26
N ALA A 113 -0.97 -37.84 -2.98
CA ALA A 113 -1.94 -38.91 -2.72
C ALA A 113 -2.15 -39.79 -3.96
N GLU A 114 -2.30 -39.17 -5.14
CA GLU A 114 -2.47 -39.90 -6.40
C GLU A 114 -1.21 -40.71 -6.76
N ALA A 115 -0.03 -40.12 -6.62
CA ALA A 115 1.23 -40.82 -6.83
C ALA A 115 1.35 -42.03 -5.88
N THR A 116 1.10 -41.83 -4.59
CA THR A 116 1.12 -42.90 -3.58
C THR A 116 0.13 -44.01 -3.92
N ARG A 117 -1.07 -43.67 -4.38
CA ARG A 117 -2.10 -44.62 -4.81
C ARG A 117 -1.63 -45.44 -6.02
N ILE A 118 -1.03 -44.80 -7.03
CA ILE A 118 -0.47 -45.49 -8.20
C ILE A 118 0.67 -46.43 -7.79
N TYR A 119 1.57 -45.97 -6.93
CA TYR A 119 2.67 -46.77 -6.40
C TYR A 119 2.16 -48.00 -5.62
N ALA A 120 1.22 -47.79 -4.69
CA ALA A 120 0.61 -48.88 -3.93
C ALA A 120 -0.13 -49.88 -4.83
N ASN A 121 -0.85 -49.42 -5.85
CA ASN A 121 -1.54 -50.30 -6.80
C ASN A 121 -0.58 -51.07 -7.72
N SER A 122 0.58 -50.51 -8.03
CA SER A 122 1.56 -51.15 -8.92
C SER A 122 2.38 -52.18 -8.14
N PHE A 123 2.89 -51.79 -6.98
CA PHE A 123 3.76 -52.64 -6.15
C PHE A 123 3.00 -53.55 -5.18
N GLY A 124 1.75 -53.24 -4.86
CA GLY A 124 0.88 -54.10 -4.04
C GLY A 124 0.29 -55.30 -4.79
N ARG A 125 0.46 -55.39 -6.12
CA ARG A 125 0.04 -56.57 -6.91
C ARG A 125 0.88 -57.80 -6.58
N ASP A 126 2.16 -57.60 -6.33
CA ASP A 126 3.09 -58.65 -5.91
C ASP A 126 4.17 -58.06 -4.99
N PRO A 127 3.97 -58.15 -3.65
CA PRO A 127 4.92 -57.65 -2.67
C PRO A 127 6.28 -58.35 -2.70
N GLU A 128 6.35 -59.62 -3.10
CA GLU A 128 7.59 -60.38 -3.19
C GLU A 128 8.42 -59.91 -4.39
N PHE A 129 7.78 -59.68 -5.53
CA PHE A 129 8.43 -59.15 -6.73
C PHE A 129 8.95 -57.72 -6.51
N TYR A 130 8.18 -56.87 -5.83
CA TYR A 130 8.64 -55.52 -5.45
C TYR A 130 9.87 -55.58 -4.55
N SER A 131 9.82 -56.39 -3.49
CA SER A 131 10.94 -56.54 -2.54
C SER A 131 12.20 -57.02 -3.28
N PHE A 132 12.06 -57.98 -4.20
CA PHE A 132 13.16 -58.46 -5.03
C PHE A 132 13.77 -57.36 -5.92
N ILE A 133 12.96 -56.62 -6.68
CA ILE A 133 13.46 -55.54 -7.57
C ILE A 133 14.10 -54.41 -6.76
N GLN A 134 13.51 -54.03 -5.63
CA GLN A 134 14.06 -52.99 -4.76
C GLN A 134 15.40 -53.40 -4.15
N THR A 135 15.55 -54.66 -3.74
CA THR A 135 16.82 -55.20 -3.25
C THR A 135 17.88 -55.21 -4.36
N LEU A 136 17.52 -55.58 -5.59
CA LEU A 136 18.45 -55.53 -6.74
C LEU A 136 18.90 -54.10 -7.09
N GLU A 137 18.00 -53.13 -7.04
CA GLU A 137 18.32 -51.72 -7.26
C GLU A 137 19.19 -51.16 -6.13
N SER A 138 18.91 -51.56 -4.88
CA SER A 138 19.75 -51.25 -3.73
C SER A 138 21.17 -51.79 -3.88
N TYR A 139 21.35 -53.03 -4.36
CA TYR A 139 22.68 -53.56 -4.66
C TYR A 139 23.40 -52.71 -5.71
N ARG A 140 22.73 -52.33 -6.79
CA ARG A 140 23.33 -51.49 -7.85
C ARG A 140 23.78 -50.13 -7.32
N ASN A 141 23.02 -49.53 -6.40
CA ASN A 141 23.34 -48.21 -5.84
C ASN A 141 24.40 -48.24 -4.73
N THR A 142 24.50 -49.35 -3.98
CA THR A 142 25.45 -49.47 -2.86
C THR A 142 26.78 -50.15 -3.26
N MET A 143 26.77 -51.01 -4.28
CA MET A 143 27.97 -51.67 -4.80
C MET A 143 28.67 -50.79 -5.85
N ASN A 144 29.56 -49.93 -5.38
CA ASN A 144 30.51 -49.20 -6.22
C ASN A 144 31.91 -49.86 -6.14
N THR A 145 32.81 -49.58 -7.08
CA THR A 145 34.12 -50.26 -7.21
C THR A 145 35.03 -50.18 -5.98
N ASN A 146 34.73 -49.30 -5.02
CA ASN A 146 35.51 -49.08 -3.78
C ASN A 146 34.72 -49.40 -2.49
N THR A 147 33.55 -50.03 -2.55
CA THR A 147 32.74 -50.32 -1.35
C THR A 147 32.96 -51.73 -0.84
N THR A 148 33.54 -51.87 0.36
CA THR A 148 33.61 -53.15 1.08
C THR A 148 32.40 -53.30 2.01
N LEU A 149 31.43 -54.15 1.65
CA LEU A 149 30.31 -54.48 2.53
C LEU A 149 30.71 -55.59 3.52
N ILE A 150 30.52 -55.34 4.82
CA ILE A 150 30.61 -56.36 5.87
C ILE A 150 29.18 -56.65 6.32
N LEU A 151 28.65 -57.81 5.92
CA LEU A 151 27.30 -58.25 6.24
C LEU A 151 27.34 -59.60 6.95
N ASN A 152 26.48 -59.77 7.96
CA ASN A 152 26.31 -61.07 8.60
C ASN A 152 25.58 -62.03 7.64
N THR A 153 25.93 -63.31 7.71
CA THR A 153 25.37 -64.36 6.86
C THR A 153 23.85 -64.41 7.00
N ASP A 154 23.27 -64.17 8.18
CA ASP A 154 21.81 -64.25 8.39
C ASP A 154 21.01 -63.00 7.99
N SER A 155 21.62 -62.08 7.24
CA SER A 155 20.93 -60.87 6.79
C SER A 155 19.88 -61.17 5.71
N GLU A 156 18.65 -60.69 5.91
CA GLU A 156 17.58 -60.66 4.89
C GLU A 156 18.04 -59.99 3.59
N TYR A 157 18.99 -59.04 3.71
CA TYR A 157 19.61 -58.37 2.58
C TYR A 157 20.37 -59.30 1.63
N LEU A 158 20.76 -60.52 2.03
CA LEU A 158 21.46 -61.49 1.18
C LEU A 158 20.56 -62.64 0.72
N GLN A 159 19.29 -62.66 1.13
CA GLN A 159 18.37 -63.78 0.91
C GLN A 159 18.25 -64.17 -0.57
N TYR A 160 18.17 -63.17 -1.46
CA TYR A 160 18.03 -63.39 -2.90
C TYR A 160 19.34 -63.80 -3.61
N LEU A 161 20.51 -63.48 -3.04
CA LEU A 161 21.81 -63.89 -3.61
C LEU A 161 22.21 -65.32 -3.20
N LYS A 162 21.78 -65.76 -2.01
CA LYS A 162 22.05 -67.10 -1.48
C LYS A 162 21.29 -68.22 -2.20
N ASN A 163 20.11 -67.92 -2.75
CA ASN A 163 19.27 -68.90 -3.46
C ASN A 163 19.67 -69.13 -4.92
N ILE A 164 20.70 -68.45 -5.43
CA ILE A 164 21.30 -68.77 -6.75
C ILE A 164 22.20 -69.99 -6.55
N ARG A 165 21.58 -71.17 -6.51
CA ARG A 165 22.29 -72.45 -6.54
C ARG A 165 22.42 -72.87 -8.00
N LYS A 166 23.66 -73.20 -8.40
CA LYS A 166 24.05 -73.72 -9.72
C LYS A 166 23.12 -74.82 -10.24
#